data_AF-A0A957SE41-F1
#
_entry.id   AF-A0A957SE41-F1
#
_cell.length_a   1.000
_cell.length_b   1.000
_cell.length_c   1.000
_cell.angle_alpha   90.00
_cell.angle_beta   90.00
_cell.angle_gamma   90.00
#
_symmetry.space_group_name_H-M   'P 1'
#
loop_
_entity.id
_entity.type
_entity.pdbx_description
1 polymer ?
#
loop_
_entity_poly.entity_id
_entity_poly.type
_entity_poly.pdbx_seq_one_letter_code
_entity_poly.pdbx_strand_id
1 'polypeptide(L)'
;QPYNHNLVRWGSLLHDRFLLPHYVEQDLHDVVEDLQRFGYDFRLAWLAPFFEFRFPRMGTVKVREMTLEVRLAVEPWHVLGEEVTNQGTARYVDSSVEKVQVKVTGLTDARYIVACNGRRLPLRSTDTPGEFVAGVRYQAWQPPSSLHPTLRVQAPLVFDIIDTWNRRAIGGCTYHVVHPGGRAYDDYPVNANVAQSRRVSRFWEFGHSPGGIFTYPTTPAPTRRYLTESGSPVGPVVLPATELNPDQLHTLDLRWTPQML
;
A
#
# COMPACT_ATOMS: atom_id res chain seq x y z
N GLN A 1 -1.69 2.63 37.81
CA GLN A 1 -2.65 1.67 38.42
C GLN A 1 -2.99 0.60 37.38
N PRO A 2 -3.40 -0.62 37.75
CA PRO A 2 -3.74 -1.67 36.78
C PRO A 2 -4.94 -1.26 35.90
N TYR A 3 -4.88 -1.64 34.62
CA TYR A 3 -5.95 -1.38 33.65
C TYR A 3 -7.11 -2.35 33.88
N ASN A 4 -8.28 -1.84 34.28
CA ASN A 4 -9.44 -2.64 34.67
C ASN A 4 -10.62 -2.53 33.69
N HIS A 5 -10.45 -1.82 32.57
CA HIS A 5 -11.50 -1.67 31.57
C HIS A 5 -11.57 -2.89 30.65
N ASN A 6 -12.76 -3.13 30.10
CA ASN A 6 -12.97 -4.22 29.14
C ASN A 6 -12.13 -3.99 27.88
N LEU A 7 -11.50 -5.05 27.38
CA LEU A 7 -10.79 -5.02 26.11
C LEU A 7 -11.79 -4.96 24.95
N VAL A 8 -11.49 -4.13 23.95
CA VAL A 8 -12.29 -4.02 22.73
C VAL A 8 -11.87 -5.12 21.75
N ARG A 9 -12.84 -5.88 21.23
CA ARG A 9 -12.59 -6.88 20.18
C ARG A 9 -12.65 -6.22 18.80
N TRP A 10 -11.49 -5.88 18.25
CA TRP A 10 -11.39 -5.16 16.98
C TRP A 10 -11.63 -6.02 15.71
N GLY A 11 -11.55 -7.35 15.81
CA GLY A 11 -11.76 -8.23 14.65
C GLY A 11 -10.78 -7.94 13.49
N SER A 12 -11.29 -7.88 12.26
CA SER A 12 -10.50 -7.61 11.05
C SER A 12 -9.88 -6.20 11.04
N LEU A 13 -10.50 -5.23 11.73
CA LEU A 13 -9.98 -3.86 11.82
C LEU A 13 -8.57 -3.79 12.40
N LEU A 14 -8.19 -4.77 13.25
CA LEU A 14 -6.83 -4.85 13.77
C LEU A 14 -5.80 -4.90 12.62
N HIS A 15 -6.06 -5.70 11.60
CA HIS A 15 -5.14 -5.91 10.47
C HIS A 15 -5.37 -4.92 9.33
N ASP A 16 -6.60 -4.46 9.16
CA ASP A 16 -7.02 -3.55 8.10
C ASP A 16 -6.68 -2.08 8.40
N ARG A 17 -6.99 -1.61 9.63
CA ARG A 17 -6.83 -0.21 10.04
C ARG A 17 -5.58 -0.01 10.90
N PHE A 18 -5.48 -0.72 12.02
CA PHE A 18 -4.47 -0.43 13.06
C PHE A 18 -3.04 -0.87 12.72
N LEU A 19 -2.83 -1.40 11.51
CA LEU A 19 -1.50 -1.70 10.97
C LEU A 19 -1.03 -0.70 9.90
N LEU A 20 -1.83 0.34 9.63
CA LEU A 20 -1.43 1.45 8.77
C LEU A 20 -0.70 2.53 9.60
N PRO A 21 0.41 3.11 9.11
CA PRO A 21 1.22 4.10 9.81
C PRO A 21 0.42 5.19 10.51
N HIS A 22 -0.57 5.78 9.84
CA HIS A 22 -1.36 6.89 10.41
C HIS A 22 -2.05 6.52 11.71
N TYR A 23 -2.71 5.36 11.76
CA TYR A 23 -3.43 4.91 12.95
C TYR A 23 -2.47 4.40 14.03
N VAL A 24 -1.32 3.83 13.64
CA VAL A 24 -0.26 3.46 14.61
C VAL A 24 0.35 4.70 15.25
N GLU A 25 0.56 5.77 14.49
CA GLU A 25 1.07 7.05 15.01
C GLU A 25 0.08 7.69 15.99
N GLN A 26 -1.22 7.65 15.65
CA GLN A 26 -2.29 8.13 16.52
C GLN A 26 -2.35 7.34 17.84
N ASP A 27 -2.34 6.00 17.77
CA ASP A 27 -2.34 5.14 18.97
C ASP A 27 -1.10 5.38 19.83
N LEU A 28 0.06 5.59 19.19
CA LEU A 28 1.30 5.92 19.89
C LEU A 28 1.23 7.29 20.57
N HIS A 29 0.59 8.28 19.95
CA HIS A 29 0.35 9.59 20.55
C HIS A 29 -0.45 9.44 21.86
N ASP A 30 -1.52 8.65 21.85
CA ASP A 30 -2.36 8.41 23.04
C ASP A 30 -1.57 7.75 24.17
N VAL A 31 -0.70 6.78 23.86
CA VAL A 31 0.20 6.15 24.85
C VAL A 31 1.18 7.16 25.45
N VAL A 32 1.74 8.04 24.62
CA VAL A 32 2.66 9.09 25.09
C VAL A 32 1.93 10.09 25.99
N GLU A 33 0.71 10.50 25.63
CA GLU A 33 -0.11 11.36 26.48
C GLU A 33 -0.38 10.71 27.83
N ASP A 34 -0.70 9.41 27.87
CA ASP A 34 -0.89 8.69 29.12
C ASP A 34 0.37 8.70 30.00
N LEU A 35 1.54 8.45 29.42
CA LEU A 35 2.81 8.53 30.15
C LEU A 35 3.04 9.93 30.74
N GLN A 36 2.75 10.98 29.97
CA GLN A 36 2.85 12.36 30.43
C GLN A 36 1.83 12.68 31.54
N ARG A 37 0.59 12.18 31.42
CA ARG A 37 -0.43 12.29 32.48
C ARG A 37 0.04 11.65 33.80
N PHE A 38 0.83 10.58 33.73
CA PHE A 38 1.43 9.94 34.91
C PHE A 38 2.75 10.57 35.39
N GLY A 39 3.16 11.71 34.81
CA GLY A 39 4.33 12.48 35.26
C GLY A 39 5.65 12.06 34.61
N TYR A 40 5.63 11.22 33.57
CA TYR A 40 6.81 10.92 32.76
C TYR A 40 6.92 11.91 31.60
N ASP A 41 7.98 12.74 31.53
CA ASP A 41 8.27 13.63 30.37
C ASP A 41 8.75 12.83 29.15
N PHE A 42 7.98 11.81 28.77
CA PHE A 42 8.21 11.01 27.58
C PHE A 42 7.66 11.77 26.38
N ARG A 43 8.48 12.01 25.37
CA ARG A 43 8.11 12.87 24.23
C ARG A 43 7.94 12.04 22.96
N LEU A 44 6.83 12.25 22.25
CA LEU A 44 6.55 11.54 21.00
C LEU A 44 7.66 11.73 19.96
N ALA A 45 8.28 12.92 19.93
CA ALA A 45 9.40 13.23 19.03
C ALA A 45 10.60 12.28 19.18
N TRP A 46 10.79 11.65 20.34
CA TRP A 46 11.86 10.66 20.55
C TRP A 46 11.62 9.37 19.75
N LEU A 47 10.37 9.10 19.37
CA LEU A 47 9.98 7.92 18.61
C LEU A 47 10.02 8.14 17.09
N ALA A 48 10.19 9.38 16.62
CA ALA A 48 10.20 9.70 15.20
C ALA A 48 11.21 8.86 14.36
N PRO A 49 12.46 8.61 14.82
CA PRO A 49 13.39 7.75 14.08
C PRO A 49 12.92 6.30 13.98
N PHE A 50 12.29 5.77 15.04
CA PHE A 50 11.76 4.41 15.06
C PHE A 50 10.54 4.29 14.16
N PHE A 51 9.69 5.32 14.14
CA PHE A 51 8.55 5.39 13.25
C PHE A 51 8.98 5.41 11.78
N GLU A 52 9.96 6.25 11.42
CA GLU A 52 10.51 6.28 10.06
C GLU A 52 11.24 4.97 9.70
N PHE A 53 11.90 4.32 10.66
CA PHE A 53 12.49 3.00 10.44
C PHE A 53 11.42 1.91 10.20
N ARG A 54 10.33 1.94 10.97
CA ARG A 54 9.25 0.95 10.88
C ARG A 54 8.37 1.16 9.65
N PHE A 55 8.11 2.42 9.30
CA PHE A 55 7.22 2.87 8.24
C PHE A 55 7.96 3.82 7.28
N PRO A 56 9.03 3.36 6.62
CA PRO A 56 9.84 4.22 5.79
C PRO A 56 9.02 4.82 4.66
N ARG A 57 9.28 6.08 4.36
CA ARG A 57 8.71 6.73 3.19
C ARG A 57 9.34 6.19 1.92
N MET A 58 8.50 5.60 1.06
CA MET A 58 8.93 5.12 -0.25
C MET A 58 9.07 6.28 -1.23
N GLY A 59 8.15 7.24 -1.17
CA GLY A 59 8.27 8.48 -1.91
C GLY A 59 7.00 9.33 -1.84
N THR A 60 7.07 10.48 -2.52
CA THR A 60 6.00 11.47 -2.55
C THR A 60 5.93 12.07 -3.94
N VAL A 61 4.72 12.32 -4.44
CA VAL A 61 4.49 13.08 -5.68
C VAL A 61 3.52 14.22 -5.41
N LYS A 62 3.80 15.39 -6.00
CA LYS A 62 2.88 16.53 -6.00
C LYS A 62 2.14 16.59 -7.32
N VAL A 63 0.83 16.69 -7.26
CA VAL A 63 -0.05 16.81 -8.44
C VAL A 63 -1.00 17.97 -8.17
N ARG A 64 -0.73 19.12 -8.79
CA ARG A 64 -1.40 20.39 -8.43
C ARG A 64 -1.21 20.68 -6.93
N GLU A 65 -2.28 21.04 -6.23
CA GLU A 65 -2.28 21.27 -4.78
C GLU A 65 -2.32 19.98 -3.94
N MET A 66 -2.45 18.81 -4.58
CA MET A 66 -2.48 17.52 -3.88
C MET A 66 -1.09 16.94 -3.71
N THR A 67 -0.83 16.36 -2.55
CA THR A 67 0.40 15.59 -2.30
C THR A 67 0.02 14.16 -1.97
N LEU A 68 0.54 13.20 -2.75
CA LEU A 68 0.38 11.76 -2.50
C LEU A 68 1.69 11.20 -1.97
N GLU A 69 1.65 10.63 -0.77
CA GLU A 69 2.76 9.95 -0.11
C GLU A 69 2.50 8.46 -0.02
N VAL A 70 3.52 7.65 -0.30
CA VAL A 70 3.50 6.19 -0.11
C VAL A 70 4.50 5.83 0.99
N ARG A 71 4.02 5.15 2.03
CA ARG A 71 4.82 4.57 3.12
C ARG A 71 4.61 3.06 3.18
N LEU A 72 5.63 2.31 3.59
CA LEU A 72 5.39 0.91 3.99
C LEU A 72 4.44 0.87 5.19
N ALA A 73 3.61 -0.16 5.26
CA ALA A 73 2.72 -0.45 6.38
C ALA A 73 3.03 -1.85 6.94
N VAL A 74 2.50 -2.17 8.12
CA VAL A 74 2.71 -3.51 8.69
C VAL A 74 1.82 -4.52 8.00
N GLU A 75 2.40 -5.54 7.38
CA GLU A 75 1.69 -6.73 6.96
C GLU A 75 2.18 -7.94 7.76
N PRO A 76 1.31 -8.58 8.56
CA PRO A 76 1.70 -9.76 9.32
C PRO A 76 1.91 -10.95 8.40
N TRP A 77 3.09 -11.55 8.45
CA TRP A 77 3.39 -12.78 7.72
C TRP A 77 2.93 -13.98 8.52
N HIS A 78 2.08 -14.79 7.89
CA HIS A 78 1.57 -16.00 8.51
C HIS A 78 2.66 -17.07 8.57
N VAL A 79 2.77 -17.74 9.71
CA VAL A 79 3.59 -18.95 9.85
C VAL A 79 2.90 -20.07 9.09
N LEU A 80 3.64 -20.71 8.18
CA LEU A 80 3.19 -21.84 7.38
C LEU A 80 3.31 -23.15 8.16
N GLY A 81 2.77 -24.21 7.57
CA GLY A 81 2.92 -25.57 8.09
C GLY A 81 4.39 -26.00 8.16
N GLU A 82 4.63 -27.07 8.91
CA GLU A 82 5.96 -27.68 9.01
C GLU A 82 6.29 -28.45 7.72
N GLU A 83 7.46 -28.17 7.15
CA GLU A 83 7.97 -28.79 5.93
C GLU A 83 9.23 -29.60 6.23
N VAL A 84 9.35 -30.78 5.62
CA VAL A 84 10.57 -31.60 5.69
C VAL A 84 11.58 -31.05 4.70
N THR A 85 12.78 -30.75 5.20
CA THR A 85 13.93 -30.30 4.44
C THR A 85 15.06 -31.34 4.51
N ASN A 86 16.08 -31.19 3.67
CA ASN A 86 17.27 -32.06 3.72
C ASN A 86 18.05 -32.00 5.05
N GLN A 87 17.81 -30.97 5.89
CA GLN A 87 18.52 -30.76 7.16
C GLN A 87 17.64 -30.96 8.41
N GLY A 88 16.36 -31.33 8.24
CA GLY A 88 15.40 -31.44 9.35
C GLY A 88 14.04 -30.85 8.97
N THR A 89 13.23 -30.45 9.95
CA THR A 89 11.94 -29.79 9.69
C THR A 89 12.04 -28.28 9.90
N ALA A 90 11.33 -27.51 9.08
CA ALA A 90 11.29 -26.04 9.15
C ALA A 90 9.84 -25.54 9.08
N ARG A 91 9.58 -24.37 9.67
CA ARG A 91 8.33 -23.62 9.48
C ARG A 91 8.66 -22.29 8.82
N TYR A 92 8.24 -22.16 7.57
CA TYR A 92 8.43 -20.94 6.81
C TYR A 92 7.39 -19.88 7.21
N VAL A 93 7.67 -18.63 6.87
CA VAL A 93 6.72 -17.53 6.96
C VAL A 93 6.33 -17.11 5.55
N ASP A 94 5.06 -16.79 5.34
CA ASP A 94 4.60 -16.26 4.06
C ASP A 94 5.03 -14.80 3.88
N SER A 95 6.23 -14.61 3.36
CA SER A 95 6.79 -13.30 3.05
C SER A 95 6.34 -12.75 1.70
N SER A 96 5.42 -13.42 0.99
CA SER A 96 5.04 -13.07 -0.38
C SER A 96 4.20 -11.80 -0.48
N VAL A 97 3.59 -11.37 0.63
CA VAL A 97 2.64 -10.25 0.69
C VAL A 97 3.26 -9.07 1.43
N GLU A 98 3.03 -7.87 0.89
CA GLU A 98 3.37 -6.61 1.56
C GLU A 98 2.14 -5.69 1.59
N LYS A 99 2.25 -4.65 2.41
CA LYS A 99 1.26 -3.58 2.51
C LYS A 99 1.94 -2.22 2.51
N VAL A 100 1.33 -1.27 1.80
CA VAL A 100 1.69 0.15 1.84
C VAL A 100 0.50 0.97 2.33
N GLN A 101 0.76 2.11 2.95
CA GLN A 101 -0.23 3.17 3.14
C GLN A 101 -0.01 4.26 2.11
N VAL A 102 -1.09 4.67 1.48
CA VAL A 102 -1.19 5.88 0.68
C VAL A 102 -1.83 6.95 1.56
N LYS A 103 -1.14 8.07 1.72
CA LYS A 103 -1.67 9.28 2.35
C LYS A 103 -1.78 10.37 1.29
N VAL A 104 -2.93 11.03 1.19
CA VAL A 104 -3.12 12.15 0.27
C VAL A 104 -3.61 13.38 1.02
N THR A 105 -2.95 14.51 0.83
CA THR A 105 -3.34 15.81 1.39
C THR A 105 -3.79 16.75 0.28
N GLY A 106 -4.70 17.68 0.59
CA GLY A 106 -5.23 18.67 -0.36
C GLY A 106 -6.25 18.08 -1.35
N LEU A 107 -6.75 16.87 -1.10
CA LEU A 107 -7.69 16.18 -1.97
C LEU A 107 -9.14 16.59 -1.65
N THR A 108 -9.95 16.78 -2.69
CA THR A 108 -11.40 16.99 -2.57
C THR A 108 -12.13 15.72 -2.97
N ASP A 109 -12.67 14.98 -2.00
CA ASP A 109 -13.29 13.65 -2.22
C ASP A 109 -14.46 13.67 -3.21
N ALA A 110 -15.20 14.79 -3.28
CA ALA A 110 -16.28 14.96 -4.26
C ALA A 110 -15.82 15.01 -5.73
N ARG A 111 -14.52 15.21 -5.98
CA ARG A 111 -13.97 15.41 -7.33
C ARG A 111 -12.83 14.47 -7.67
N TYR A 112 -11.98 14.13 -6.73
CA TYR A 112 -10.78 13.35 -6.99
C TYR A 112 -10.86 12.00 -6.31
N ILE A 113 -10.45 10.98 -7.05
CA ILE A 113 -10.25 9.64 -6.50
C ILE A 113 -8.80 9.22 -6.75
N VAL A 114 -8.31 8.30 -5.93
CA VAL A 114 -7.01 7.67 -6.14
C VAL A 114 -7.26 6.22 -6.50
N ALA A 115 -6.57 5.74 -7.53
CA ALA A 115 -6.56 4.34 -7.92
C ALA A 115 -5.15 3.75 -7.80
N CYS A 116 -5.07 2.46 -7.53
CA CYS A 116 -3.85 1.67 -7.64
C CYS A 116 -4.09 0.53 -8.63
N ASN A 117 -3.26 0.42 -9.67
CA ASN A 117 -3.39 -0.58 -10.74
C ASN A 117 -4.82 -0.61 -11.33
N GLY A 118 -5.43 0.56 -11.52
CA GLY A 118 -6.79 0.71 -12.05
C GLY A 118 -7.93 0.44 -11.05
N ARG A 119 -7.65 0.14 -9.79
CA ARG A 119 -8.66 -0.13 -8.74
C ARG A 119 -8.74 1.02 -7.75
N ARG A 120 -9.95 1.48 -7.43
CA ARG A 120 -10.18 2.62 -6.52
C ARG A 120 -9.68 2.30 -5.11
N LEU A 121 -8.92 3.22 -4.51
CA LEU A 121 -8.53 3.13 -3.11
C LEU A 121 -9.71 3.48 -2.18
N PRO A 122 -9.93 2.73 -1.08
CA PRO A 122 -10.93 3.06 -0.06
C PRO A 122 -10.40 4.15 0.88
N LEU A 123 -10.19 5.35 0.35
CA LEU A 123 -9.69 6.52 1.10
C LEU A 123 -10.61 6.85 2.28
N ARG A 124 -10.00 7.01 3.47
CA ARG A 124 -10.67 7.43 4.70
C ARG A 124 -10.13 8.78 5.13
N SER A 125 -11.03 9.72 5.41
CA SER A 125 -10.67 11.03 5.95
C SER A 125 -10.01 10.85 7.32
N THR A 126 -8.98 11.65 7.58
CA THR A 126 -8.39 11.79 8.91
C THR A 126 -9.03 12.95 9.66
N ASP A 127 -8.53 13.27 10.86
CA ASP A 127 -8.96 14.45 11.61
C ASP A 127 -8.54 15.78 10.95
N THR A 128 -7.64 15.72 9.97
CA THR A 128 -7.19 16.90 9.21
C THR A 128 -8.03 17.06 7.93
N PRO A 129 -8.72 18.20 7.73
CA PRO A 129 -9.51 18.44 6.53
C PRO A 129 -8.68 18.33 5.25
N GLY A 130 -9.18 17.55 4.28
CA GLY A 130 -8.49 17.33 3.01
C GLY A 130 -7.34 16.32 3.07
N GLU A 131 -7.12 15.66 4.21
CA GLU A 131 -6.20 14.53 4.36
C GLU A 131 -6.96 13.20 4.38
N PHE A 132 -6.46 12.24 3.60
CA PHE A 132 -7.04 10.91 3.46
C PHE A 132 -5.97 9.84 3.51
N VAL A 133 -6.31 8.66 4.04
CA VAL A 133 -5.43 7.49 4.10
C VAL A 133 -6.13 6.23 3.61
N ALA A 134 -5.38 5.35 2.94
CA ALA A 134 -5.81 3.99 2.61
C ALA A 134 -4.61 3.05 2.58
N GLY A 135 -4.85 1.77 2.88
CA GLY A 135 -3.90 0.69 2.66
C GLY A 135 -3.99 0.13 1.24
N VAL A 136 -2.88 -0.40 0.73
CA VAL A 136 -2.86 -1.30 -0.43
C VAL A 136 -2.06 -2.53 -0.05
N ARG A 137 -2.72 -3.70 -0.10
CA ARG A 137 -2.09 -5.01 0.09
C ARG A 137 -1.92 -5.69 -1.26
N TYR A 138 -0.76 -6.30 -1.47
CA TYR A 138 -0.40 -6.86 -2.76
C TYR A 138 0.60 -8.01 -2.64
N GLN A 139 0.62 -8.89 -3.64
CA GLN A 139 1.65 -9.91 -3.80
C GLN A 139 2.96 -9.24 -4.26
N ALA A 140 3.94 -9.13 -3.37
CA ALA A 140 5.20 -8.44 -3.61
C ALA A 140 6.22 -9.31 -4.38
N TRP A 141 6.25 -10.61 -4.10
CA TRP A 141 7.08 -11.60 -4.77
C TRP A 141 6.49 -13.01 -4.61
N GLN A 142 7.15 -14.04 -5.15
CA GLN A 142 6.65 -15.41 -5.17
C GLN A 142 7.70 -16.38 -4.58
N PRO A 143 7.77 -16.53 -3.24
CA PRO A 143 8.62 -17.53 -2.61
C PRO A 143 8.16 -18.95 -2.93
N PRO A 144 9.05 -19.96 -2.85
CA PRO A 144 8.68 -21.36 -3.02
C PRO A 144 7.55 -21.82 -2.07
N SER A 145 7.56 -21.32 -0.83
CA SER A 145 6.53 -21.57 0.18
C SER A 145 5.72 -20.29 0.43
N SER A 146 4.43 -20.29 0.09
CA SER A 146 3.47 -19.19 0.34
C SER A 146 2.04 -19.74 0.46
N LEU A 147 1.12 -18.98 1.07
CA LEU A 147 -0.30 -19.36 1.15
C LEU A 147 -1.00 -19.28 -0.22
N HIS A 148 -0.50 -18.44 -1.13
CA HIS A 148 -1.11 -18.18 -2.43
C HIS A 148 -0.10 -18.33 -3.59
N PRO A 149 0.44 -19.53 -3.83
CA PRO A 149 1.50 -19.73 -4.81
C PRO A 149 1.05 -19.54 -6.27
N THR A 150 -0.27 -19.48 -6.54
CA THR A 150 -0.80 -19.24 -7.90
C THR A 150 -1.02 -17.76 -8.20
N LEU A 151 -0.97 -16.88 -7.19
CA LEU A 151 -1.08 -15.44 -7.39
C LEU A 151 0.23 -14.91 -7.95
N ARG A 152 0.12 -14.18 -9.07
CA ARG A 152 1.26 -13.50 -9.69
C ARG A 152 1.66 -12.28 -8.87
N VAL A 153 2.92 -11.89 -9.01
CA VAL A 153 3.44 -10.64 -8.46
C VAL A 153 2.64 -9.44 -9.00
N GLN A 154 2.23 -8.56 -8.10
CA GLN A 154 1.37 -7.40 -8.36
C GLN A 154 2.18 -6.10 -8.28
N ALA A 155 3.40 -6.13 -8.82
CA ALA A 155 4.31 -4.99 -8.88
C ALA A 155 4.70 -4.70 -10.35
N PRO A 156 4.93 -3.43 -10.71
CA PRO A 156 4.87 -2.26 -9.86
C PRO A 156 3.43 -1.85 -9.46
N LEU A 157 3.33 -1.07 -8.39
CA LEU A 157 2.10 -0.37 -8.00
C LEU A 157 2.07 0.98 -8.71
N VAL A 158 1.09 1.15 -9.59
CA VAL A 158 0.86 2.38 -10.34
C VAL A 158 -0.30 3.11 -9.66
N PHE A 159 -0.02 4.29 -9.11
CA PHE A 159 -1.00 5.15 -8.46
C PHE A 159 -1.43 6.27 -9.41
N ASP A 160 -2.73 6.44 -9.57
CA ASP A 160 -3.34 7.46 -10.42
C ASP A 160 -4.27 8.34 -9.59
N ILE A 161 -4.09 9.66 -9.66
CA ILE A 161 -5.06 10.64 -9.17
C ILE A 161 -5.98 11.00 -10.34
N ILE A 162 -7.27 10.67 -10.19
CA ILE A 162 -8.26 10.77 -11.26
C ILE A 162 -9.24 11.90 -10.94
N ASP A 163 -9.40 12.82 -11.89
CA ASP A 163 -10.44 13.84 -11.87
C ASP A 163 -11.75 13.23 -12.39
N THR A 164 -12.74 13.03 -11.52
CA THR A 164 -14.00 12.37 -11.87
C THR A 164 -14.86 13.21 -12.80
N TRP A 165 -14.72 14.54 -12.76
CA TRP A 165 -15.48 15.46 -13.60
C TRP A 165 -14.99 15.40 -15.05
N ASN A 166 -13.66 15.39 -15.22
CA ASN A 166 -13.02 15.32 -16.54
C ASN A 166 -12.73 13.89 -16.99
N ARG A 167 -12.99 12.90 -16.13
CA ARG A 167 -12.76 11.47 -16.39
C ARG A 167 -11.35 11.20 -16.92
N ARG A 168 -10.32 11.70 -16.23
CA ARG A 168 -8.92 11.48 -16.62
C ARG A 168 -7.97 11.50 -15.44
N ALA A 169 -6.85 10.81 -15.59
CA ALA A 169 -5.73 10.92 -14.66
C ALA A 169 -5.11 12.30 -14.84
N ILE A 170 -4.85 12.98 -13.73
CA ILE A 170 -4.19 14.28 -13.70
C ILE A 170 -2.73 14.19 -13.23
N GLY A 171 -2.32 13.04 -12.70
CA GLY A 171 -0.98 12.76 -12.23
C GLY A 171 -0.97 11.50 -11.36
N GLY A 172 0.21 11.14 -10.85
CA GLY A 172 0.38 9.93 -10.06
C GLY A 172 1.84 9.52 -9.95
N CYS A 173 2.10 8.32 -9.45
CA CYS A 173 3.44 7.80 -9.23
C CYS A 173 3.48 6.28 -9.36
N THR A 174 4.67 5.72 -9.54
CA THR A 174 4.88 4.27 -9.64
C THR A 174 5.86 3.79 -8.58
N TYR A 175 5.50 2.75 -7.85
CA TYR A 175 6.32 2.11 -6.84
C TYR A 175 6.68 0.68 -7.25
N HIS A 176 7.97 0.36 -7.18
CA HIS A 176 8.51 -0.97 -7.47
C HIS A 176 8.90 -1.68 -6.18
N VAL A 177 8.64 -2.98 -6.07
CA VAL A 177 9.05 -3.78 -4.90
C VAL A 177 10.56 -4.01 -4.90
N VAL A 178 11.10 -4.31 -6.09
CA VAL A 178 12.53 -4.50 -6.35
C VAL A 178 13.06 -3.36 -7.21
N HIS A 179 14.38 -3.33 -7.43
CA HIS A 179 14.97 -2.34 -8.34
C HIS A 179 14.30 -2.42 -9.73
N PRO A 180 13.88 -1.29 -10.35
CA PRO A 180 13.12 -1.30 -11.62
C PRO A 180 13.79 -2.06 -12.75
N GLY A 181 15.14 -2.12 -12.76
CA GLY A 181 15.92 -2.93 -13.69
C GLY A 181 15.91 -4.44 -13.44
N GLY A 182 15.08 -4.96 -12.52
CA GLY A 182 14.98 -6.40 -12.20
C GLY A 182 16.22 -6.99 -11.53
N ARG A 183 17.07 -6.15 -10.93
CA ARG A 183 18.33 -6.56 -10.32
C ARG A 183 18.14 -6.86 -8.83
N ALA A 184 18.64 -8.02 -8.40
CA ALA A 184 18.95 -8.26 -7.01
C ALA A 184 20.26 -7.53 -6.67
N TYR A 185 20.43 -7.17 -5.39
CA TYR A 185 21.70 -6.65 -4.91
C TYR A 185 22.53 -7.82 -4.38
N ASP A 186 23.75 -7.99 -4.87
CA ASP A 186 24.65 -9.06 -4.42
C ASP A 186 25.19 -8.79 -3.01
N ASP A 187 25.29 -7.51 -2.63
CA ASP A 187 25.85 -7.07 -1.35
C ASP A 187 24.82 -6.39 -0.46
N TYR A 188 25.02 -6.51 0.86
CA TYR A 188 24.34 -5.70 1.85
C TYR A 188 24.71 -4.21 1.73
N PRO A 189 23.81 -3.28 2.08
CA PRO A 189 24.16 -1.87 2.07
C PRO A 189 25.23 -1.57 3.12
N VAL A 190 26.38 -1.04 2.68
CA VAL A 190 27.51 -0.70 3.56
C VAL A 190 27.20 0.40 4.58
N ASN A 191 26.18 1.23 4.32
CA ASN A 191 25.71 2.28 5.23
C ASN A 191 24.25 2.69 4.94
N ALA A 192 23.73 3.58 5.78
CA ALA A 192 22.36 4.09 5.67
C ALA A 192 22.09 4.83 4.35
N ASN A 193 23.08 5.54 3.79
CA ASN A 193 22.94 6.27 2.53
C ASN A 193 22.73 5.32 1.36
N VAL A 194 23.49 4.23 1.28
CA VAL A 194 23.29 3.19 0.24
C VAL A 194 21.93 2.54 0.40
N ALA A 195 21.52 2.19 1.62
CA ALA A 195 20.19 1.65 1.87
C ALA A 195 19.07 2.62 1.44
N GLN A 196 19.24 3.92 1.71
CA GLN A 196 18.30 4.96 1.30
C GLN A 196 18.26 5.11 -0.22
N SER A 197 19.40 5.17 -0.90
CA SER A 197 19.44 5.24 -2.37
C SER A 197 18.73 4.06 -3.02
N ARG A 198 18.91 2.84 -2.49
CA ARG A 198 18.21 1.64 -2.95
C ARG A 198 16.69 1.73 -2.75
N ARG A 199 16.22 2.43 -1.70
CA ARG A 199 14.78 2.67 -1.49
C ARG A 199 14.25 3.74 -2.44
N VAL A 200 14.95 4.85 -2.60
CA VAL A 200 14.55 5.96 -3.48
C VAL A 200 14.44 5.50 -4.93
N SER A 201 15.36 4.65 -5.41
CA SER A 201 15.31 4.13 -6.78
C SER A 201 14.05 3.31 -7.11
N ARG A 202 13.29 2.88 -6.08
CA ARG A 202 12.07 2.11 -6.24
C ARG A 202 10.82 2.97 -6.44
N PHE A 203 10.92 4.29 -6.26
CA PHE A 203 9.78 5.19 -6.40
C PHE A 203 10.01 6.16 -7.55
N TRP A 204 9.07 6.20 -8.48
CA TRP A 204 9.06 7.12 -9.60
C TRP A 204 7.92 8.12 -9.41
N GLU A 205 8.24 9.42 -9.45
CA GLU A 205 7.27 10.52 -9.46
C GLU A 205 6.51 10.65 -10.80
N PHE A 206 6.70 9.69 -11.69
CA PHE A 206 6.07 9.56 -13.01
C PHE A 206 5.69 8.10 -13.24
N GLY A 207 5.21 7.77 -14.45
CA GLY A 207 4.84 6.40 -14.81
C GLY A 207 3.44 5.97 -14.36
N HIS A 208 2.62 6.94 -13.92
CA HIS A 208 1.17 6.82 -13.81
C HIS A 208 0.55 6.56 -15.20
N SER A 209 -0.74 6.22 -15.27
CA SER A 209 -1.46 5.91 -16.50
C SER A 209 -2.02 7.18 -17.15
N PRO A 210 -1.35 7.82 -18.13
CA PRO A 210 -1.86 9.06 -18.71
C PRO A 210 -3.07 8.76 -19.60
N GLY A 211 -4.15 9.52 -19.43
CA GLY A 211 -5.40 9.33 -20.15
C GLY A 211 -6.53 8.87 -19.24
N GLY A 212 -7.52 8.18 -19.79
CA GLY A 212 -8.71 7.80 -19.04
C GLY A 212 -9.10 6.32 -19.15
N ILE A 213 -8.24 5.44 -19.66
CA ILE A 213 -8.58 4.01 -19.67
C ILE A 213 -8.16 3.41 -18.33
N PHE A 214 -9.11 3.36 -17.38
CA PHE A 214 -8.94 2.66 -16.09
C PHE A 214 -9.73 1.35 -16.11
N THR A 215 -9.35 0.45 -17.00
CA THR A 215 -9.98 -0.87 -17.08
C THR A 215 -9.35 -1.84 -16.09
N TYR A 216 -10.20 -2.46 -15.28
CA TYR A 216 -9.90 -3.68 -14.55
C TYR A 216 -9.52 -4.80 -15.54
N PRO A 217 -8.43 -5.54 -15.35
CA PRO A 217 -8.30 -6.87 -15.93
C PRO A 217 -9.18 -7.83 -15.11
N THR A 218 -10.51 -7.74 -15.24
CA THR A 218 -11.45 -8.70 -14.61
C THR A 218 -11.49 -10.04 -15.33
N THR A 219 -10.72 -10.23 -16.40
CA THR A 219 -10.57 -11.50 -17.10
C THR A 219 -9.16 -11.56 -17.67
N PRO A 220 -8.41 -12.69 -17.58
CA PRO A 220 -7.20 -12.83 -18.36
C PRO A 220 -7.57 -12.59 -19.83
N ALA A 221 -6.97 -11.57 -20.45
CA ALA A 221 -7.22 -11.31 -21.85
C ALA A 221 -6.96 -12.62 -22.63
N PRO A 222 -7.90 -13.11 -23.46
CA PRO A 222 -7.60 -14.24 -24.32
C PRO A 222 -6.36 -13.87 -25.12
N THR A 223 -5.41 -14.80 -25.23
CA THR A 223 -4.12 -14.63 -25.90
C THR A 223 -4.33 -14.07 -27.31
N ARG A 224 -4.34 -12.75 -27.44
CA ARG A 224 -4.36 -12.08 -28.74
C ARG A 224 -2.92 -11.82 -29.12
N ARG A 225 -2.54 -12.34 -30.29
CA ARG A 225 -1.31 -11.95 -30.97
C ARG A 225 -1.29 -10.43 -31.06
N TYR A 226 -0.25 -9.81 -30.50
CA TYR A 226 0.01 -8.39 -30.69
C TYR A 226 0.34 -8.18 -32.17
N LEU A 227 -0.65 -7.76 -32.95
CA LEU A 227 -0.38 -6.91 -34.11
C LEU A 227 -0.11 -5.53 -33.53
N THR A 228 1.12 -5.06 -33.63
CA THR A 228 1.49 -3.69 -33.35
C THR A 228 0.87 -2.80 -34.42
N GLU A 229 -0.37 -2.39 -34.20
CA GLU A 229 -0.91 -1.18 -34.81
C GLU A 229 -0.87 -0.07 -33.76
N SER A 230 -0.16 0.99 -34.13
CA SER A 230 -0.09 2.30 -33.50
C SER A 230 -1.37 2.73 -32.76
N GLY A 231 -1.19 3.06 -31.48
CA GLY A 231 -2.18 3.74 -30.65
C GLY A 231 -3.19 2.81 -30.00
N SER A 232 -3.09 2.64 -28.69
CA SER A 232 -4.20 2.08 -27.92
C SER A 232 -5.45 2.91 -28.22
N PRO A 233 -6.56 2.31 -28.69
CA PRO A 233 -7.77 3.05 -28.99
C PRO A 233 -8.28 3.72 -27.71
N VAL A 234 -8.60 5.00 -27.80
CA VAL A 234 -9.22 5.79 -26.71
C VAL A 234 -10.63 5.26 -26.49
N GLY A 235 -10.75 4.20 -25.69
CA GLY A 235 -12.03 3.67 -25.23
C GLY A 235 -12.70 4.65 -24.24
N PRO A 236 -14.01 4.50 -24.00
CA PRO A 236 -14.71 5.32 -23.02
C PRO A 236 -14.06 5.16 -21.65
N VAL A 237 -13.80 6.30 -20.99
CA VAL A 237 -13.21 6.32 -19.67
C VAL A 237 -14.20 5.78 -18.65
N VAL A 238 -13.90 4.59 -18.13
CA VAL A 238 -14.64 4.01 -17.01
C VAL A 238 -13.92 4.38 -15.73
N LEU A 239 -14.62 5.05 -14.82
CA LEU A 239 -14.06 5.33 -13.49
C LEU A 239 -14.01 4.01 -12.69
N PRO A 240 -12.92 3.76 -11.96
CA PRO A 240 -12.85 2.63 -11.05
C PRO A 240 -14.03 2.65 -10.06
N ALA A 241 -14.81 1.58 -10.06
CA ALA A 241 -15.86 1.34 -9.08
C ALA A 241 -15.26 1.23 -7.67
N THR A 242 -16.03 1.64 -6.68
CA THR A 242 -15.70 1.36 -5.28
C THR A 242 -15.92 -0.12 -5.03
N GLU A 243 -14.87 -0.82 -4.65
CA GLU A 243 -14.96 -2.21 -4.23
C GLU A 243 -15.29 -2.25 -2.74
N LEU A 244 -16.32 -3.02 -2.39
CA LEU A 244 -16.77 -3.17 -1.01
C LEU A 244 -16.34 -4.56 -0.52
N ASN A 245 -15.22 -4.63 0.17
CA ASN A 245 -14.89 -5.78 1.00
C ASN A 245 -15.30 -5.46 2.46
N PRO A 246 -16.32 -6.14 3.03
CA PRO A 246 -16.78 -5.85 4.39
C PRO A 246 -15.69 -6.07 5.45
N ASP A 247 -14.72 -6.94 5.18
CA ASP A 247 -13.60 -7.22 6.10
C ASP A 247 -12.41 -6.26 5.93
N GLN A 248 -12.37 -5.51 4.83
CA GLN A 248 -11.27 -4.59 4.48
C GLN A 248 -11.84 -3.26 4.00
N LEU A 249 -12.15 -2.39 4.96
CA LEU A 249 -12.74 -1.08 4.72
C LEU A 249 -11.68 0.02 4.56
N HIS A 250 -10.46 -0.22 5.03
CA HIS A 250 -9.33 0.72 4.97
C HIS A 250 -8.27 0.32 3.95
N THR A 251 -8.23 -0.96 3.53
CA THR A 251 -7.21 -1.51 2.64
C THR A 251 -7.82 -2.05 1.36
N LEU A 252 -7.26 -1.65 0.22
CA LEU A 252 -7.48 -2.34 -1.05
C LEU A 252 -6.57 -3.58 -1.11
N ASP A 253 -7.14 -4.78 -1.13
CA ASP A 253 -6.38 -6.01 -1.37
C ASP A 253 -6.37 -6.35 -2.86
N LEU A 254 -5.24 -6.09 -3.52
CA LEU A 254 -5.08 -6.36 -4.95
C LEU A 254 -5.23 -7.85 -5.28
N ARG A 255 -5.00 -8.74 -4.31
CA ARG A 255 -5.12 -10.20 -4.48
C ARG A 255 -6.58 -10.66 -4.51
N TRP A 256 -7.47 -9.87 -3.93
CA TRP A 256 -8.89 -10.15 -3.94
C TRP A 256 -9.49 -9.76 -5.28
N THR A 257 -10.24 -10.66 -5.90
CA THR A 257 -11.03 -10.37 -7.10
C THR A 257 -12.48 -10.23 -6.67
N PRO A 258 -13.16 -9.10 -6.94
CA PRO A 258 -14.59 -9.00 -6.71
C PRO A 258 -15.28 -10.12 -7.48
N GLN A 259 -15.99 -11.02 -6.80
CA GLN A 259 -16.89 -11.94 -7.50
C GLN A 259 -17.94 -11.06 -8.20
N MET A 260 -18.12 -11.24 -9.51
CA MET A 260 -19.35 -10.76 -10.16
C MET A 260 -20.50 -11.52 -9.50
N LEU A 261 -21.31 -10.83 -8.71
CA LEU A 261 -22.65 -11.28 -8.38
C LEU A 261 -23.53 -11.18 -9.63
#